data_AF-A0ABD1TZT8-F1
#
_entry.id   AF-A0ABD1TZT8-F1
#
_cell.length_a   1.000
_cell.length_b   1.000
_cell.length_c   1.000
_cell.angle_alpha   90.00
_cell.angle_beta   90.00
_cell.angle_gamma   90.00
#
_symmetry.space_group_name_H-M   'P 1'
#
loop_
_entity.id
_entity.type
_entity.pdbx_description
1 polymer ?
#
loop_
_entity_poly.entity_id
_entity_poly.type
_entity_poly.pdbx_seq_one_letter_code
_entity_poly.pdbx_strand_id
1 'polypeptide(L)'
;MMENLSDRKTLMSVRELAKGITYTEPLLTGWKPPLPIRRMSMKACDAIRKQWHIIADGEDITPPIKNFKDMRFPEPILKKLKAKGIIQPTPIQVQWLSEEVMMPIAYGEGPFGLIICPSRELARQTYEVVEQFLEPMREAGYPELRPLLCIGGVDMKSQLDVVKK
;
A
#
# COMPACT_ATOMS: atom_id res chain seq x y z
N MET A 1 -50.78 22.58 -4.75
CA MET A 1 -49.44 23.16 -4.95
C MET A 1 -48.45 22.12 -4.48
N MET A 2 -48.02 21.23 -5.37
CA MET A 2 -46.94 20.26 -5.09
C MET A 2 -45.65 20.92 -5.57
N GLU A 3 -44.78 21.27 -4.64
CA GLU A 3 -43.45 21.79 -4.96
C GLU A 3 -42.57 20.66 -5.48
N ASN A 4 -41.96 20.94 -6.63
CA ASN A 4 -41.06 20.08 -7.37
C ASN A 4 -39.75 19.88 -6.58
N LEU A 5 -39.63 18.78 -5.84
CA LEU A 5 -38.36 18.29 -5.32
C LEU A 5 -37.57 17.64 -6.46
N SER A 6 -36.97 18.47 -7.33
CA SER A 6 -35.98 18.02 -8.30
C SER A 6 -34.57 18.43 -7.88
N ASP A 7 -34.14 17.99 -6.70
CA ASP A 7 -32.71 17.95 -6.35
C ASP A 7 -32.03 16.77 -7.07
N ARG A 8 -32.00 16.82 -8.40
CA ARG A 8 -31.04 16.01 -9.17
C ARG A 8 -29.68 16.69 -9.04
N LYS A 9 -28.90 16.33 -8.03
CA LYS A 9 -27.44 16.51 -8.11
C LYS A 9 -26.96 15.72 -9.33
N THR A 10 -26.65 16.45 -10.39
CA THR A 10 -26.08 15.93 -11.63
C THR A 10 -24.86 15.08 -11.28
N LEU A 11 -24.76 13.90 -11.87
CA LEU A 11 -23.54 13.08 -11.83
C LEU A 11 -22.44 13.85 -12.58
N MET A 12 -21.70 14.68 -11.86
CA MET A 12 -20.52 15.36 -12.39
C MET A 12 -19.37 14.37 -12.48
N SER A 13 -18.59 14.43 -13.56
CA SER A 13 -17.41 13.56 -13.66
C SER A 13 -16.37 14.00 -12.62
N VAL A 14 -15.57 13.05 -12.13
CA VAL A 14 -14.49 13.34 -11.16
C VAL A 14 -13.53 14.42 -11.67
N ARG A 15 -13.38 14.53 -13.00
CA ARG A 15 -12.57 15.55 -13.67
C ARG A 15 -13.15 16.97 -13.55
N GLU A 16 -14.48 17.10 -13.46
CA GLU A 16 -15.18 18.38 -13.28
C GLU A 16 -15.19 18.83 -11.81
N LEU A 17 -15.08 17.88 -10.87
CA LEU A 17 -15.00 18.16 -9.42
C LEU A 17 -13.56 18.47 -8.97
N ALA A 18 -12.55 17.91 -9.65
CA ALA A 18 -11.15 18.23 -9.40
C ALA A 18 -10.85 19.67 -9.87
N LYS A 19 -10.27 20.50 -9.01
CA LYS A 19 -9.96 21.93 -9.25
C LYS A 19 -8.87 22.19 -10.32
N GLY A 20 -8.84 21.44 -11.41
CA GLY A 20 -7.86 21.60 -12.49
C GLY A 20 -6.40 21.37 -12.06
N ILE A 21 -6.16 20.79 -10.88
CA ILE A 21 -4.81 20.59 -10.38
C ILE A 21 -4.18 19.46 -11.17
N THR A 22 -3.25 19.82 -12.04
CA THR A 22 -2.44 18.87 -12.82
C THR A 22 -1.10 18.80 -12.14
N TYR A 23 -0.84 17.70 -11.45
CA TYR A 23 0.41 17.49 -10.76
C TYR A 23 1.43 16.91 -11.76
N THR A 24 2.57 17.56 -11.90
CA THR A 24 3.55 17.25 -12.96
C THR A 24 4.77 16.50 -12.46
N GLU A 25 4.99 16.42 -11.14
CA GLU A 25 6.22 15.86 -10.57
C GLU A 25 5.96 14.69 -9.60
N PRO A 26 6.69 13.56 -9.77
CA PRO A 26 6.75 12.46 -8.82
C PRO A 26 7.20 12.86 -7.41
N LEU A 27 6.56 12.34 -6.37
CA LEU A 27 7.12 12.29 -5.02
C LEU A 27 8.34 11.37 -5.05
N LEU A 28 9.51 11.93 -4.78
CA LEU A 28 10.75 11.17 -4.68
C LEU A 28 10.72 10.33 -3.41
N THR A 29 10.72 9.01 -3.54
CA THR A 29 10.93 8.12 -2.41
C THR A 29 12.44 7.98 -2.14
N GLY A 30 12.84 8.15 -0.88
CA GLY A 30 14.24 7.95 -0.45
C GLY A 30 14.58 6.49 -0.16
N TRP A 31 13.63 5.57 -0.34
CA TRP A 31 13.80 4.17 0.06
C TRP A 31 14.72 3.45 -0.92
N LYS A 32 15.78 2.85 -0.37
CA LYS A 32 16.70 1.98 -1.09
C LYS A 32 17.12 0.85 -0.16
N PRO A 33 17.28 -0.39 -0.64
CA PRO A 33 17.81 -1.46 0.18
C PRO A 33 19.24 -1.13 0.70
N PRO A 34 19.68 -1.76 1.80
CA PRO A 34 21.07 -1.66 2.25
C PRO A 34 22.09 -1.96 1.14
N LEU A 35 23.28 -1.34 1.20
CA LEU A 35 24.34 -1.52 0.21
C LEU A 35 24.68 -3.00 -0.08
N PRO A 36 24.77 -3.89 0.94
CA PRO A 36 25.07 -5.31 0.68
C PRO A 36 24.02 -6.01 -0.18
N ILE A 37 22.74 -5.66 -0.02
CA ILE A 37 21.64 -6.20 -0.82
C ILE A 37 21.75 -5.69 -2.26
N ARG A 38 21.98 -4.38 -2.44
CA ARG A 38 22.11 -3.76 -3.78
C ARG A 38 23.31 -4.25 -4.59
N ARG A 39 24.39 -4.67 -3.92
CA ARG A 39 25.62 -5.17 -4.54
C ARG A 39 25.67 -6.70 -4.63
N MET A 40 24.57 -7.37 -4.30
CA MET A 40 24.50 -8.82 -4.33
C MET A 40 24.68 -9.31 -5.78
N SER A 41 25.63 -10.23 -6.00
CA SER A 41 25.84 -10.83 -7.31
C SER A 41 24.62 -11.65 -7.74
N MET A 42 24.34 -11.71 -9.05
CA MET A 42 23.26 -12.54 -9.60
C MET A 42 23.30 -13.98 -9.09
N LYS A 43 24.49 -14.61 -9.08
CA LYS A 43 24.68 -15.97 -8.55
C LYS A 43 24.20 -16.15 -7.10
N ALA A 44 24.41 -15.14 -6.26
CA ALA A 44 23.95 -15.15 -4.87
C ALA A 44 22.44 -14.91 -4.78
N CYS A 45 21.88 -14.01 -5.59
CA CYS A 45 20.43 -13.83 -5.71
C CYS A 45 19.75 -15.14 -6.13
N ASP A 46 20.28 -15.82 -7.15
CA ASP A 46 19.72 -17.07 -7.68
C ASP A 46 19.84 -18.22 -6.69
N ALA A 47 20.93 -18.28 -5.92
CA ALA A 47 21.07 -19.23 -4.83
C ALA A 47 19.98 -19.04 -3.76
N ILE A 48 19.66 -17.79 -3.41
CA ILE A 48 18.59 -17.47 -2.47
C ILE A 48 17.22 -17.86 -3.06
N ARG A 49 16.94 -17.47 -4.31
CA ARG A 49 15.67 -17.82 -4.98
C ARG A 49 15.47 -19.33 -5.03
N LYS A 50 16.52 -20.08 -5.39
CA LYS A 50 16.51 -21.55 -5.38
C LYS A 50 16.26 -22.12 -3.98
N GLN A 51 16.93 -21.59 -2.95
CA GLN A 51 16.74 -22.04 -1.56
C GLN A 51 15.30 -21.80 -1.07
N TRP A 52 14.66 -20.73 -1.52
CA TRP A 52 13.32 -20.31 -1.06
C TRP A 52 12.19 -20.73 -2.02
N HIS A 53 12.50 -21.54 -3.04
CA HIS A 53 11.56 -21.97 -4.08
C HIS A 53 10.85 -20.80 -4.79
N ILE A 54 11.59 -19.70 -4.99
CA ILE A 54 11.12 -18.50 -5.70
C ILE A 54 11.47 -18.65 -7.18
N ILE A 55 10.45 -18.52 -8.03
CA ILE A 55 10.61 -18.34 -9.47
C ILE A 55 10.32 -16.88 -9.75
N ALA A 56 11.30 -16.16 -10.29
CA ALA A 56 11.16 -14.78 -10.71
C ALA A 56 11.56 -14.70 -12.19
N ASP A 57 10.72 -14.06 -12.98
CA ASP A 57 10.88 -13.88 -14.42
C ASP A 57 10.62 -12.41 -14.77
N GLY A 58 11.28 -11.89 -15.79
CA GLY A 58 11.26 -10.49 -16.18
C GLY A 58 12.64 -9.82 -16.22
N GLU A 59 12.65 -8.54 -16.56
CA GLU A 59 13.84 -7.70 -16.59
C GLU A 59 14.06 -7.00 -15.25
N ASP A 60 15.31 -6.68 -14.92
CA ASP A 60 15.68 -5.96 -13.69
C ASP A 60 15.15 -6.57 -12.38
N ILE A 61 15.09 -7.90 -12.30
CA ILE A 61 14.61 -8.62 -11.10
C ILE A 61 15.42 -8.23 -9.88
N THR A 62 14.72 -7.65 -8.92
CA THR A 62 15.33 -7.05 -7.75
C THR A 62 15.93 -8.10 -6.80
N PRO A 63 16.95 -7.73 -6.01
CA PRO A 63 17.63 -8.67 -5.10
C PRO A 63 16.70 -9.11 -3.96
N PRO A 64 16.69 -10.42 -3.61
CA PRO A 64 15.85 -10.94 -2.55
C PRO A 64 16.34 -10.51 -1.16
N ILE A 65 15.43 -10.08 -0.28
CA ILE A 65 15.72 -9.66 1.09
C ILE A 65 15.18 -10.69 2.09
N LYS A 66 16.08 -11.39 2.78
CA LYS A 66 15.72 -12.54 3.63
C LYS A 66 15.22 -12.19 5.04
N ASN A 67 15.22 -10.92 5.43
CA ASN A 67 14.87 -10.52 6.80
C ASN A 67 14.22 -9.14 6.85
N PHE A 68 13.36 -8.92 7.84
CA PHE A 68 12.62 -7.67 8.01
C PHE A 68 13.49 -6.45 8.32
N LYS A 69 14.68 -6.64 8.89
CA LYS A 69 15.60 -5.54 9.20
C LYS A 69 16.13 -4.90 7.92
N ASP A 70 16.56 -5.71 6.97
CA ASP A 70 17.09 -5.27 5.69
C ASP A 70 15.99 -4.75 4.74
N MET A 71 14.73 -5.08 5.02
CA MET A 71 13.53 -4.51 4.39
C MET A 71 13.29 -3.04 4.78
N ARG A 72 13.96 -2.54 5.82
CA ARG A 72 13.84 -1.15 6.32
C ARG A 72 12.41 -0.74 6.67
N PHE A 73 11.62 -1.66 7.23
CA PHE A 73 10.33 -1.30 7.79
C PHE A 73 10.49 -0.35 8.99
N PRO A 74 9.53 0.57 9.20
CA PRO A 74 9.45 1.35 10.42
C PRO A 74 9.47 0.47 11.68
N GLU A 75 10.13 0.94 12.74
CA GLU A 75 10.21 0.23 14.02
C GLU A 75 8.83 -0.21 14.59
N PRO A 76 7.75 0.59 14.48
CA PRO A 76 6.42 0.16 14.93
C PRO A 76 5.90 -1.08 14.18
N ILE A 77 6.18 -1.18 12.88
CA ILE A 77 5.83 -2.34 12.06
C ILE A 77 6.63 -3.57 12.49
N LEU A 78 7.94 -3.42 12.70
CA LEU A 78 8.80 -4.52 13.17
C LEU A 78 8.33 -5.06 14.53
N LYS A 79 7.96 -4.17 15.45
CA LYS A 79 7.37 -4.54 16.75
C LYS A 79 6.05 -5.29 16.58
N LYS A 80 5.15 -4.80 15.70
CA LYS A 80 3.85 -5.45 15.45
C LYS A 80 4.01 -6.84 14.82
N LEU A 81 4.93 -7.00 13.86
CA LEU A 81 5.26 -8.30 13.25
C LEU A 81 5.74 -9.30 14.31
N LYS A 82 6.68 -8.88 15.16
CA LYS A 82 7.20 -9.70 16.26
C LYS A 82 6.10 -10.09 17.25
N ALA A 83 5.22 -9.15 17.63
CA ALA A 83 4.10 -9.41 18.53
C ALA A 83 3.09 -10.43 17.95
N LYS A 84 2.96 -10.48 16.62
CA LYS A 84 2.16 -11.48 15.89
C LYS A 84 2.88 -12.82 15.68
N GLY A 85 4.10 -12.98 16.18
CA GLY A 85 4.91 -14.19 15.97
C GLY A 85 5.52 -14.30 14.57
N ILE A 86 5.46 -13.24 13.76
CA ILE A 86 6.00 -13.21 12.40
C ILE A 86 7.47 -12.76 12.50
N ILE A 87 8.37 -13.74 12.56
CA ILE A 87 9.81 -13.52 12.78
C ILE A 87 10.63 -13.50 11.48
N GLN A 88 10.09 -14.02 10.39
CA GLN A 88 10.74 -14.08 9.07
C GLN A 88 9.73 -13.78 7.95
N PRO A 89 10.18 -13.14 6.86
CA PRO A 89 9.33 -12.89 5.70
C PRO A 89 8.97 -14.20 5.00
N THR A 90 7.82 -14.23 4.33
CA THR A 90 7.44 -15.32 3.42
C THR A 90 8.19 -15.21 2.09
N PRO A 91 8.27 -16.27 1.26
CA PRO A 91 8.95 -16.21 -0.03
C PRO A 91 8.48 -15.06 -0.94
N ILE A 92 7.18 -14.76 -0.94
CA ILE A 92 6.64 -13.62 -1.70
C ILE A 92 7.14 -12.28 -1.15
N GLN A 93 7.21 -12.11 0.17
CA GLN A 93 7.75 -10.90 0.79
C GLN A 93 9.26 -10.74 0.55
N VAL A 94 10.00 -11.84 0.50
CA VAL A 94 11.45 -11.85 0.23
C VAL A 94 11.78 -11.26 -1.14
N GLN A 95 10.97 -11.56 -2.16
CA GLN A 95 11.20 -11.08 -3.52
C GLN A 95 10.55 -9.70 -3.76
N TRP A 96 9.34 -9.48 -3.26
CA TRP A 96 8.49 -8.35 -3.66
C TRP A 96 9.00 -6.97 -3.19
N LEU A 97 9.50 -6.85 -1.96
CA LEU A 97 9.70 -5.52 -1.36
C LEU A 97 10.76 -4.67 -2.07
N SER A 98 11.71 -5.30 -2.76
CA SER A 98 12.74 -4.57 -3.49
C SER A 98 12.22 -3.97 -4.81
N GLU A 99 11.03 -4.36 -5.29
CA GLU A 99 10.42 -3.89 -6.55
C GLU A 99 9.73 -2.52 -6.41
N GLU A 100 9.36 -2.11 -5.19
CA GLU A 100 8.56 -0.90 -4.93
C GLU A 100 9.37 0.42 -4.96
N VAL A 101 10.44 0.47 -5.74
CA VAL A 101 11.36 1.63 -5.77
C VAL A 101 10.85 2.76 -6.67
N MET A 102 9.79 2.54 -7.44
CA MET A 102 9.41 3.48 -8.51
C MET A 102 7.88 3.60 -8.62
N MET A 103 7.23 4.22 -7.63
CA MET A 103 5.91 4.82 -7.88
C MET A 103 6.01 6.34 -7.77
N PRO A 104 5.89 7.06 -8.91
CA PRO A 104 5.71 8.50 -8.89
C PRO A 104 4.30 8.79 -8.35
N ILE A 105 4.22 9.21 -7.10
CA ILE A 105 2.97 9.69 -6.50
C ILE A 105 2.95 11.20 -6.63
N ALA A 106 1.89 11.83 -7.13
CA ALA A 106 1.82 13.29 -7.12
C ALA A 106 1.08 13.82 -5.87
N TYR A 107 1.36 15.07 -5.47
CA TYR A 107 0.65 15.70 -4.34
C TYR A 107 -0.86 15.71 -4.61
N GLY A 108 -1.72 15.45 -3.61
CA GLY A 108 -3.18 15.46 -3.80
C GLY A 108 -3.74 14.35 -4.70
N GLU A 109 -2.92 13.42 -5.19
CA GLU A 109 -3.38 12.17 -5.78
C GLU A 109 -3.79 11.20 -4.67
N GLY A 110 -4.89 10.49 -4.89
CA GLY A 110 -5.39 9.47 -4.00
C GLY A 110 -6.42 8.63 -4.74
N PRO A 111 -6.53 7.32 -4.43
CA PRO A 111 -5.78 6.60 -3.39
C PRO A 111 -4.34 6.28 -3.81
N PHE A 112 -3.41 6.25 -2.84
CA PHE A 112 -2.00 5.84 -3.06
C PHE A 112 -1.84 4.32 -3.29
N GLY A 113 -2.84 3.55 -2.91
CA GLY A 113 -2.89 2.11 -3.15
C GLY A 113 -4.34 1.65 -3.25
N LEU A 114 -4.61 0.75 -4.19
CA LEU A 114 -5.93 0.15 -4.38
C LEU A 114 -5.80 -1.37 -4.26
N ILE A 115 -6.52 -1.95 -3.30
CA ILE A 115 -6.60 -3.40 -3.12
C ILE A 115 -7.98 -3.87 -3.57
N ILE A 116 -8.04 -4.69 -4.61
CA ILE A 116 -9.28 -5.28 -5.13
C ILE A 116 -9.40 -6.71 -4.60
N CYS A 117 -10.54 -7.02 -3.99
CA CYS A 117 -10.85 -8.33 -3.46
C CYS A 117 -12.08 -8.94 -4.18
N PRO A 118 -12.13 -10.27 -4.41
CA PRO A 118 -13.26 -10.94 -5.05
C PRO A 118 -14.52 -11.03 -4.19
N SER A 119 -14.43 -10.83 -2.88
CA SER A 119 -15.57 -10.90 -1.96
C SER A 119 -15.55 -9.81 -0.89
N ARG A 120 -16.73 -9.54 -0.31
CA ARG A 120 -16.90 -8.57 0.79
C ARG A 120 -16.14 -9.00 2.03
N GLU A 121 -16.15 -10.30 2.31
CA GLU A 121 -15.53 -10.92 3.48
C GLU A 121 -14.00 -10.79 3.40
N LEU A 122 -13.41 -11.05 2.23
CA LEU A 122 -11.97 -10.91 2.03
C LEU A 122 -11.54 -9.43 2.05
N ALA A 123 -12.35 -8.53 1.47
CA ALA A 123 -12.10 -7.09 1.56
C ALA A 123 -12.08 -6.61 3.02
N ARG A 124 -13.06 -7.06 3.83
CA ARG A 124 -13.14 -6.72 5.27
C ARG A 124 -11.94 -7.28 6.03
N GLN A 125 -11.59 -8.55 5.83
CA GLN A 125 -10.42 -9.16 6.48
C GLN A 125 -9.12 -8.42 6.14
N THR A 126 -8.96 -8.04 4.87
CA THR A 126 -7.77 -7.31 4.41
C THR A 126 -7.71 -5.94 5.04
N TYR A 127 -8.83 -5.21 5.08
CA TYR A 127 -8.93 -3.91 5.74
C TYR A 127 -8.59 -3.98 7.24
N GLU A 128 -9.12 -4.98 7.95
CA GLU A 128 -8.82 -5.18 9.37
C GLU A 128 -7.33 -5.46 9.63
N VAL A 129 -6.68 -6.23 8.75
CA VAL A 129 -5.23 -6.45 8.83
C VAL A 129 -4.48 -5.13 8.62
N VAL A 130 -4.86 -4.33 7.61
CA VAL A 130 -4.22 -3.03 7.34
C VAL A 130 -4.34 -2.11 8.56
N GLU A 131 -5.54 -1.93 9.12
CA GLU A 131 -5.79 -1.09 10.30
C GLU A 131 -4.89 -1.50 11.48
N GLN A 132 -4.72 -2.80 11.73
CA GLN A 132 -3.87 -3.30 12.81
C GLN A 132 -2.39 -2.92 12.66
N PHE A 133 -1.91 -2.69 11.43
CA PHE A 133 -0.54 -2.24 11.15
C PHE A 133 -0.43 -0.70 11.07
N LEU A 134 -1.52 0.03 10.82
CA LEU A 134 -1.53 1.49 10.81
C LEU A 134 -1.64 2.11 12.20
N GLU A 135 -2.36 1.47 13.12
CA GLU A 135 -2.46 1.89 14.52
C GLU A 135 -1.09 2.19 15.17
N PRO A 136 -0.10 1.26 15.18
CA PRO A 136 1.21 1.52 15.80
C PRO A 136 2.01 2.60 15.06
N MET A 137 1.74 2.83 13.77
CA MET A 137 2.35 3.92 13.01
C MET A 137 1.83 5.28 13.48
N ARG A 138 0.51 5.40 13.66
CA ARG A 138 -0.15 6.61 14.19
C ARG A 138 0.37 6.91 15.61
N GLU A 139 0.42 5.91 16.48
CA GLU A 139 0.93 6.06 17.85
C GLU A 139 2.40 6.53 17.91
N ALA A 140 3.21 6.10 16.93
CA ALA A 140 4.60 6.50 16.82
C ALA A 140 4.82 7.86 16.12
N GLY A 141 3.74 8.58 15.78
CA GLY A 141 3.81 9.92 15.18
C GLY A 141 4.13 9.94 13.68
N TYR A 142 4.00 8.82 12.98
CA TYR A 142 4.09 8.81 11.52
C TYR A 142 2.87 9.48 10.89
N PRO A 143 2.98 9.97 9.63
CA PRO A 143 1.83 10.50 8.90
C PRO A 143 0.66 9.51 8.88
N GLU A 144 -0.53 10.00 9.16
CA GLU A 144 -1.73 9.18 9.22
C GLU A 144 -2.10 8.67 7.83
N LEU A 145 -2.02 7.36 7.64
CA LEU A 145 -2.56 6.69 6.46
C LEU A 145 -4.05 6.39 6.69
N ARG A 146 -4.87 6.68 5.68
CA ARG A 146 -6.33 6.56 5.74
C ARG A 146 -6.80 5.47 4.79
N PRO A 147 -6.95 4.22 5.26
CA PRO A 147 -7.54 3.18 4.45
C PRO A 147 -9.05 3.39 4.38
N LEU A 148 -9.64 3.01 3.24
CA LEU A 148 -11.08 3.08 3.02
C LEU A 148 -11.58 1.69 2.59
N LEU A 149 -12.59 1.17 3.28
CA LEU A 149 -13.25 -0.08 2.91
C LEU A 149 -14.50 0.20 2.06
N CYS A 150 -14.39 -0.04 0.75
CA CYS A 150 -15.49 0.05 -0.21
C CYS A 150 -16.10 -1.34 -0.46
N ILE A 151 -17.21 -1.66 0.21
CA ILE A 151 -17.98 -2.89 -0.01
C ILE A 151 -19.48 -2.58 -0.13
N GLY A 152 -20.21 -3.41 -0.89
CA GLY A 152 -21.66 -3.29 -1.04
C GLY A 152 -22.41 -3.49 0.29
N GLY A 153 -23.58 -2.88 0.42
CA GLY A 153 -24.43 -2.99 1.61
C GLY A 153 -23.98 -2.18 2.83
N VAL A 154 -22.98 -1.30 2.67
CA VAL A 154 -22.55 -0.31 3.66
C VAL A 154 -22.96 1.08 3.15
N ASP A 155 -23.33 1.96 4.07
CA ASP A 155 -23.74 3.32 3.72
C ASP A 155 -22.59 4.13 3.08
N MET A 156 -22.84 4.67 1.89
CA MET A 156 -21.86 5.41 1.10
C MET A 156 -21.43 6.73 1.78
N LYS A 157 -22.30 7.34 2.59
CA LYS A 157 -21.98 8.59 3.28
C LYS A 157 -20.90 8.38 4.33
N SER A 158 -20.98 7.27 5.09
CA SER A 158 -19.94 6.87 6.04
C SER A 158 -18.56 6.65 5.38
N GLN A 159 -18.54 6.17 4.14
CA GLN A 159 -17.32 5.96 3.35
C GLN A 159 -16.71 7.27 2.84
N LEU A 160 -17.56 8.21 2.40
CA LEU A 160 -17.12 9.50 1.85
C LEU A 160 -16.53 10.45 2.91
N ASP A 161 -16.92 10.31 4.17
CA ASP A 161 -16.43 11.16 5.26
C ASP A 161 -14.94 10.92 5.58
N VAL A 162 -14.42 9.70 5.31
CA VAL A 162 -12.99 9.38 5.45
C VAL A 162 -12.13 10.16 4.45
N VAL A 163 -12.67 10.40 3.25
CA VAL A 163 -11.98 11.10 2.15
C VAL A 163 -11.95 12.62 2.37
N LYS A 164 -12.93 13.17 3.09
CA LYS A 164 -13.12 14.64 3.26
C LYS A 164 -12.32 15.26 4.40
N LYS A 165 -11.67 14.46 5.26
CA LYS A 165 -10.75 14.95 6.30
C LYS A 165 -9.38 15.32 5.75
#